data_AF-A0A7S0G693-F1
#
_entry.id   AF-A0A7S0G693-F1
#
_cell.length_a   1.000
_cell.length_b   1.000
_cell.length_c   1.000
_cell.angle_alpha   90.00
_cell.angle_beta   90.00
_cell.angle_gamma   90.00
#
_symmetry.space_group_name_H-M   'P 1'
#
loop_
_entity.id
_entity.type
_entity.pdbx_description
1 polymer ?
#
loop_
_entity_poly.entity_id
_entity_poly.type
_entity_poly.pdbx_seq_one_letter_code
_entity_poly.pdbx_strand_id
1 'polypeptide(L)'
;MVQSLNLKALASLTSIIRRPYLASPHVFVKTISDIDYRKLRDECGIRGVIFDKDNTLTAPYETTTHLNASIGLRNAISVFGIDQVAILSNSAGTKDDPN
;
A
#
# COMPACT_ATOMS: atom_id res chain seq x y z
N MET A 1 -21.98 6.12 -0.45
CA MET A 1 -20.87 6.65 -1.27
C MET A 1 -21.30 7.94 -1.94
N VAL A 2 -20.85 9.09 -1.46
CA VAL A 2 -20.96 10.34 -2.21
C VAL A 2 -19.58 10.53 -2.84
N GLN A 3 -19.49 10.41 -4.17
CA GLN A 3 -18.25 10.75 -4.86
C GLN A 3 -18.04 12.26 -4.72
N SER A 4 -16.96 12.68 -4.05
CA SER A 4 -16.58 14.08 -3.96
C SER A 4 -15.35 14.33 -4.83
N LEU A 5 -15.33 15.48 -5.50
CA LEU A 5 -14.17 15.90 -6.29
C LEU A 5 -13.01 16.24 -5.34
N ASN A 6 -11.99 15.39 -5.31
CA ASN A 6 -10.77 15.66 -4.56
C ASN A 6 -9.84 16.58 -5.36
N LEU A 7 -10.11 17.89 -5.31
CA LEU A 7 -9.32 18.91 -6.00
C LEU A 7 -7.84 18.92 -5.57
N LYS A 8 -7.54 18.56 -4.31
CA LYS A 8 -6.17 18.47 -3.81
C LYS A 8 -5.41 17.33 -4.48
N ALA A 9 -6.05 16.16 -4.62
CA ALA A 9 -5.48 15.04 -5.37
C ALA A 9 -5.27 15.41 -6.84
N LEU A 10 -6.25 16.06 -7.48
CA LEU A 10 -6.12 16.52 -8.86
C LEU A 10 -4.95 17.50 -9.05
N ALA A 11 -4.80 18.48 -8.15
CA ALA A 11 -3.67 19.39 -8.16
C ALA A 11 -2.33 18.66 -7.99
N SER A 12 -2.28 17.62 -7.15
CA SER A 12 -1.05 16.84 -6.92
C SER A 12 -0.58 16.07 -8.17
N LEU A 13 -1.47 15.72 -9.10
CA LEU A 13 -1.10 15.06 -10.36
C LEU A 13 -0.18 15.91 -11.24
N THR A 14 -0.22 17.23 -11.10
CA THR A 14 0.71 18.13 -11.83
C THR A 14 2.18 17.86 -11.49
N SER A 15 2.47 17.25 -10.33
CA SER A 15 3.82 16.86 -9.94
C SER A 15 4.44 15.83 -10.91
N ILE A 16 3.63 15.02 -11.59
CA ILE A 16 4.08 14.01 -12.56
C ILE A 16 4.81 14.66 -13.74
N ILE A 17 4.43 15.88 -14.14
CA ILE A 17 5.11 16.61 -15.22
C ILE A 17 6.60 16.82 -14.90
N ARG A 18 6.92 17.08 -13.62
CA ARG A 18 8.31 17.27 -13.16
C ARG A 18 8.96 15.97 -12.72
N ARG A 19 8.17 14.95 -12.39
CA ARG A 19 8.58 13.67 -11.81
C ARG A 19 7.80 12.52 -12.44
N PRO A 20 8.06 12.20 -13.73
CA PRO A 20 7.26 11.21 -14.47
C PRO A 20 7.31 9.81 -13.85
N TYR A 21 8.39 9.49 -13.13
CA TYR A 21 8.53 8.23 -12.40
C TYR A 21 7.44 7.99 -11.33
N LEU A 22 6.73 9.03 -10.87
CA LEU A 22 5.60 8.88 -9.95
C LEU A 22 4.41 8.15 -10.58
N ALA A 23 4.30 8.17 -11.91
CA ALA A 23 3.26 7.46 -12.65
C ALA A 23 3.67 6.03 -13.07
N SER A 24 4.92 5.64 -12.81
CA SER A 24 5.44 4.32 -13.16
C SER A 24 5.73 3.51 -11.90
N PRO A 25 5.25 2.26 -11.81
CA PRO A 25 5.68 1.38 -10.74
C PRO A 25 7.18 1.10 -10.88
N HIS A 26 7.90 1.07 -9.76
CA HIS A 26 9.33 0.72 -9.73
C HIS A 26 9.55 -0.79 -9.70
N VAL A 27 8.55 -1.53 -9.21
CA VAL A 27 8.53 -3.00 -9.13
C VAL A 27 7.17 -3.46 -9.59
N PHE A 28 7.14 -4.45 -10.49
CA PHE A 28 5.91 -5.10 -10.94
C PHE A 28 5.97 -6.57 -10.57
N VAL A 29 5.01 -7.01 -9.75
CA VAL A 29 4.89 -8.38 -9.25
C VAL A 29 3.42 -8.78 -9.26
N LYS A 30 3.15 -10.10 -9.29
CA LYS A 30 1.78 -10.60 -9.32
C LYS A 30 1.09 -10.47 -7.96
N THR A 31 1.83 -10.63 -6.89
CA THR A 31 1.36 -10.42 -5.52
C THR A 31 2.48 -9.83 -4.67
N ILE A 32 2.11 -9.18 -3.57
CA ILE A 32 3.09 -8.68 -2.58
C ILE A 32 3.98 -9.79 -2.02
N SER A 33 3.53 -11.05 -2.08
CA SER A 33 4.33 -12.21 -1.66
C SER A 33 5.56 -12.46 -2.54
N ASP A 34 5.62 -11.90 -3.76
CA ASP A 34 6.75 -12.05 -4.66
C ASP A 34 7.79 -10.91 -4.49
N ILE A 35 7.56 -9.99 -3.55
CA ILE A 35 8.49 -8.89 -3.27
C ILE A 35 9.65 -9.39 -2.41
N ASP A 36 10.88 -9.08 -2.82
CA ASP A 36 12.06 -9.24 -1.97
C ASP A 36 12.22 -8.06 -1.01
N TYR A 37 11.53 -8.15 0.13
CA TYR A 37 11.54 -7.10 1.15
C TYR A 37 12.93 -6.87 1.76
N ARG A 38 13.80 -7.89 1.82
CA ARG A 38 15.16 -7.71 2.35
C ARG A 38 15.98 -6.85 1.41
N LYS A 39 15.91 -7.12 0.11
CA LYS A 39 16.55 -6.27 -0.90
C LYS A 39 16.06 -4.83 -0.83
N LEU A 40 14.74 -4.63 -0.66
CA LEU A 40 14.17 -3.30 -0.48
C LEU A 40 14.75 -2.57 0.75
N ARG A 41 14.88 -3.26 1.88
CA ARG A 41 15.40 -2.68 3.12
C ARG A 41 16.91 -2.42 3.06
N ASP A 42 17.66 -3.46 2.68
CA ASP A 42 19.11 -3.52 2.87
C ASP A 42 19.86 -2.88 1.70
N GLU A 43 19.38 -3.05 0.46
CA GLU A 43 20.04 -2.51 -0.73
C GLU A 43 19.42 -1.19 -1.22
N CYS A 44 18.10 -1.06 -1.17
CA CYS A 44 17.41 0.16 -1.59
C CYS A 44 17.26 1.20 -0.47
N GLY A 45 17.61 0.85 0.78
CA GLY A 45 17.53 1.75 1.95
C GLY A 45 16.10 2.12 2.36
N ILE A 46 15.09 1.34 1.95
CA ILE A 46 13.70 1.56 2.35
C ILE A 46 13.57 1.25 3.85
N ARG A 47 12.88 2.12 4.60
CA ARG A 47 12.78 2.00 6.07
C ARG A 47 11.45 1.46 6.57
N GLY A 48 10.45 1.44 5.69
CA GLY A 48 9.11 0.95 6.00
C GLY A 48 8.27 0.84 4.75
N VAL A 49 7.15 0.14 4.87
CA VAL A 49 6.21 -0.11 3.77
C VAL A 49 4.79 0.21 4.21
N ILE A 50 4.01 0.74 3.28
CA ILE A 50 2.60 1.02 3.47
C ILE A 50 1.84 0.22 2.42
N PHE A 51 0.88 -0.58 2.87
CA PHE A 51 0.00 -1.33 1.99
C PHE A 51 -1.37 -0.69 1.97
N ASP A 52 -1.94 -0.51 0.79
CA ASP A 52 -3.37 -0.29 0.66
C ASP A 52 -4.12 -1.54 1.19
N LYS A 53 -5.28 -1.35 1.80
CA LYS A 53 -6.08 -2.47 2.33
C LYS A 53 -6.79 -3.19 1.19
N ASP A 54 -7.76 -2.52 0.58
CA ASP A 54 -8.67 -3.14 -0.39
C ASP A 54 -7.95 -3.35 -1.72
N ASN A 55 -8.23 -4.48 -2.40
CA ASN A 55 -7.60 -4.87 -3.67
C ASN A 55 -6.08 -5.16 -3.61
N THR A 56 -5.42 -4.94 -2.47
CA THR A 56 -4.01 -5.30 -2.25
C THR A 56 -3.87 -6.38 -1.19
N LEU A 57 -4.27 -6.09 0.06
CA LEU A 57 -4.20 -7.06 1.15
C LEU A 57 -5.45 -7.92 1.27
N THR A 58 -6.62 -7.36 0.98
CA THR A 58 -7.92 -8.05 1.07
C THR A 58 -8.59 -8.11 -0.30
N ALA A 59 -9.50 -9.07 -0.47
CA ALA A 59 -10.46 -8.98 -1.57
C ALA A 59 -11.38 -7.75 -1.36
N PRO A 60 -12.08 -7.27 -2.41
CA PRO A 60 -12.95 -6.11 -2.29
C PRO A 60 -13.97 -6.28 -1.15
N TYR A 61 -14.06 -5.29 -0.26
CA TYR A 61 -14.99 -5.24 0.89
C TYR A 61 -14.78 -6.31 1.97
N GLU A 62 -13.71 -7.12 1.88
CA GLU A 62 -13.37 -8.10 2.90
C GLU A 62 -12.48 -7.49 4.00
N THR A 63 -12.53 -8.09 5.20
CA THR A 63 -11.68 -7.70 6.34
C THR A 63 -10.48 -8.62 6.53
N THR A 64 -10.55 -9.84 6.00
CA THR A 64 -9.48 -10.83 6.12
C THR A 64 -8.43 -10.67 5.04
N THR A 65 -7.15 -10.79 5.41
CA THR A 65 -6.05 -10.82 4.44
C THR A 65 -6.25 -11.97 3.45
N HIS A 66 -6.17 -11.64 2.16
CA HIS A 66 -6.27 -12.61 1.08
C HIS A 66 -5.10 -13.60 1.11
N LEU A 67 -5.36 -14.86 0.82
CA LEU A 67 -4.37 -15.95 0.90
C LEU A 67 -3.07 -15.61 0.14
N ASN A 68 -3.21 -15.08 -1.08
CA ASN A 68 -2.08 -14.71 -1.95
C ASN A 68 -1.20 -13.59 -1.38
N ALA A 69 -1.74 -12.73 -0.50
CA ALA A 69 -1.02 -11.61 0.11
C ALA A 69 -0.50 -11.94 1.52
N SER A 70 -1.05 -12.98 2.16
CA SER A 70 -0.77 -13.30 3.56
C SER A 70 0.70 -13.60 3.86
N ILE A 71 1.39 -14.31 2.96
CA ILE A 71 2.82 -14.63 3.10
C ILE A 71 3.66 -13.36 2.96
N GLY A 72 3.38 -12.55 1.93
CA GLY A 72 4.06 -11.27 1.71
C GLY A 72 3.90 -10.31 2.89
N LEU A 73 2.69 -10.16 3.42
CA LEU A 73 2.44 -9.30 4.58
C LEU A 73 3.24 -9.77 5.81
N ARG A 74 3.25 -11.08 6.10
CA ARG A 74 4.07 -11.63 7.21
C ARG A 74 5.57 -11.41 6.97
N ASN A 75 6.04 -11.57 5.74
CA ASN A 75 7.44 -11.35 5.39
C ASN A 75 7.83 -9.88 5.54
N ALA A 76 6.98 -8.96 5.09
CA ALA A 76 7.18 -7.52 5.28
C ALA A 76 7.31 -7.17 6.77
N ILE A 77 6.39 -7.66 7.62
CA ILE A 77 6.44 -7.45 9.08
C ILE A 77 7.72 -8.06 9.67
N SER A 78 8.12 -9.26 9.22
CA SER A 78 9.35 -9.90 9.69
C SER A 78 10.62 -9.13 9.30
N VAL A 79 10.62 -8.45 8.16
CA VAL A 79 11.80 -7.73 7.64
C VAL A 79 11.87 -6.30 8.18
N PHE A 80 10.77 -5.56 8.16
CA PHE A 80 10.74 -4.16 8.57
C PHE A 80 10.43 -3.97 10.07
N GLY A 81 9.84 -4.97 10.71
CA GLY A 81 9.26 -4.82 12.04
C GLY A 81 7.84 -4.25 11.97
N ILE A 82 7.00 -4.55 12.98
CA ILE A 82 5.60 -4.15 12.98
C ILE A 82 5.42 -2.62 12.94
N ASP A 83 6.30 -1.87 13.61
CA ASP A 83 6.23 -0.40 13.68
C ASP A 83 6.52 0.29 12.34
N GLN A 84 7.10 -0.43 11.38
CA GLN A 84 7.47 0.08 10.06
C GLN A 84 6.60 -0.49 8.93
N VAL A 85 5.51 -1.19 9.29
CA VAL A 85 4.50 -1.68 8.35
C VAL A 85 3.16 -1.03 8.70
N ALA A 86 2.64 -0.22 7.78
CA ALA A 86 1.33 0.40 7.93
C ALA A 86 0.33 -0.14 6.91
N ILE A 87 -0.93 -0.18 7.31
CA ILE A 87 -2.05 -0.46 6.42
C ILE A 87 -2.84 0.84 6.25
N LEU A 88 -2.99 1.28 5.01
CA LEU A 88 -3.80 2.42 4.64
C LEU A 88 -5.18 1.92 4.20
N SER A 89 -6.23 2.37 4.87
CA SER A 89 -7.61 2.14 4.48
C SER A 89 -8.32 3.47 4.31
N ASN A 90 -9.02 3.64 3.19
CA ASN A 90 -9.75 4.88 2.88
C ASN A 90 -10.85 5.19 3.90
N SER A 91 -11.42 4.16 4.55
CA SER A 91 -12.45 4.34 5.56
C SER A 91 -11.89 4.45 6.98
N ALA A 92 -10.62 4.09 7.24
CA ALA A 92 -10.11 4.01 8.60
C ALA A 92 -10.25 5.34 9.36
N GLY A 93 -10.89 5.29 10.53
CA GLY A 93 -11.16 6.47 11.36
C GLY A 93 -12.26 7.41 10.83
N THR A 94 -12.99 7.02 9.78
CA THR A 94 -14.19 7.72 9.33
C THR A 94 -15.45 7.16 10.01
N LYS A 95 -16.62 7.77 9.78
CA LYS A 95 -17.90 7.27 10.30
C LYS A 95 -18.31 5.90 9.71
N ASP A 96 -17.72 5.54 8.57
CA ASP A 96 -17.98 4.28 7.89
C ASP A 96 -17.08 3.14 8.43
N ASP A 97 -16.21 3.43 9.40
CA ASP A 97 -15.36 2.46 10.10
C ASP A 97 -16.05 2.05 11.42
N PRO A 98 -16.67 0.87 11.49
CA PRO A 98 -17.24 0.38 12.75
C PRO A 98 -16.12 0.12 13.77
N ASN A 99 -16.40 0.37 15.05
CA ASN A 99 -15.48 0.07 16.16
C ASN A 99 -15.08 -1.41 16.22
#